data_AF-A0A1F7LYP5-F1
#
_entry.id   AF-A0A1F7LYP5-F1
#
_cell.length_a   1.000
_cell.length_b   1.000
_cell.length_c   1.000
_cell.angle_alpha   90.00
_cell.angle_beta   90.00
_cell.angle_gamma   90.00
#
_symmetry.space_group_name_H-M   'P 1'
#
loop_
_entity.id
_entity.type
_entity.pdbx_description
1 polymer ?
#
loop_
_entity_poly.entity_id
_entity_poly.type
_entity_poly.pdbx_seq_one_letter_code
_entity_poly.pdbx_strand_id
1 'polypeptide(L)'
;MARLEHSAALNSTVRRDDFADLGVSTWALVRQAVERGEREAALAWLEHGCAEARAMHDSIVGFVDDALTYIARFGEEEIGRFLRGKYTPRVHAWLGSTPGVEETMHRFAEFQRAHFAEISVVEEPDRYVMSGPCGSGGRLRRSRAVGATGRAHPWCWGRENVPYYCAHCCVAWEILPTEMRGYPLRIHELPERPGDPCVHLFYKDPAAIPEPYFTRIGLPRRGGDRPAGGADGGAAGAGRQGPADG
;
A
#
# COMPACT_ATOMS: atom_id res chain seq x y z
N MET A 1 -8.76 -9.70 35.08
CA MET A 1 -7.39 -9.34 34.67
C MET A 1 -7.08 -9.94 33.31
N ALA A 2 -6.69 -9.09 32.35
CA ALA A 2 -6.32 -9.50 31.01
C ALA A 2 -5.13 -10.47 31.00
N ARG A 3 -5.23 -11.56 30.24
CA ARG A 3 -4.15 -12.51 30.03
C ARG A 3 -4.19 -13.15 28.65
N LEU A 4 -3.03 -13.58 28.16
CA LEU A 4 -2.88 -14.31 26.91
C LEU A 4 -2.84 -15.81 27.20
N GLU A 5 -3.66 -16.58 26.49
CA GLU A 5 -3.75 -18.03 26.63
C GLU A 5 -3.84 -18.70 25.27
N HIS A 6 -3.37 -19.95 25.15
CA HIS A 6 -3.57 -20.73 23.93
C HIS A 6 -5.00 -21.28 23.88
N SER A 7 -5.72 -20.97 22.80
CA SER A 7 -7.02 -21.55 22.49
C SER A 7 -6.86 -22.79 21.63
N ALA A 8 -7.14 -23.97 22.19
CA ALA A 8 -7.13 -25.22 21.43
C ALA A 8 -8.13 -25.21 20.26
N ALA A 9 -9.29 -24.56 20.43
CA ALA A 9 -10.33 -24.48 19.41
C ALA A 9 -9.92 -23.62 18.19
N LEU A 10 -9.10 -22.59 18.41
CA LEU A 10 -8.63 -21.69 17.36
C LEU A 10 -7.17 -21.97 16.94
N ASN A 11 -6.52 -22.92 17.62
CA ASN A 11 -5.09 -23.22 17.50
C ASN A 11 -4.22 -21.95 17.50
N SER A 12 -4.53 -21.00 18.39
CA SER A 12 -3.90 -19.68 18.40
C SER A 12 -3.92 -19.06 19.80
N THR A 13 -3.04 -18.09 20.04
CA THR A 13 -3.06 -17.28 21.26
C THR A 13 -4.24 -16.31 21.23
N VAL A 14 -5.08 -16.37 22.25
CA VAL A 14 -6.23 -15.49 22.43
C VAL A 14 -6.07 -14.67 23.70
N ARG A 15 -6.67 -13.49 23.69
CA ARG A 15 -6.84 -12.69 24.90
C ARG A 15 -8.07 -13.17 25.68
N ARG A 16 -7.89 -13.35 26.98
CA ARG A 16 -8.96 -13.65 27.95
C ARG A 16 -8.94 -12.56 29.02
N ASP A 17 -10.09 -11.94 29.21
CA ASP A 17 -10.30 -10.88 30.18
C ASP A 17 -11.43 -11.25 31.13
N ASP A 18 -11.50 -10.55 32.25
CA ASP A 18 -12.75 -10.50 33.02
C ASP A 18 -13.75 -9.65 32.24
N PHE A 19 -15.05 -9.93 32.38
CA PHE A 19 -16.09 -9.22 31.61
C PHE A 19 -16.03 -7.69 31.77
N ALA A 20 -15.63 -7.20 32.95
CA ALA A 20 -15.48 -5.77 33.21
C ALA A 20 -14.33 -5.12 32.41
N ASP A 21 -13.32 -5.91 32.01
CA ASP A 21 -12.10 -5.43 31.35
C ASP A 21 -12.15 -5.58 29.81
N LEU A 22 -13.20 -6.22 29.26
CA LEU A 22 -13.31 -6.49 27.81
C LEU A 22 -13.27 -5.22 26.94
N GLY A 23 -13.69 -4.08 27.48
CA GLY A 23 -13.66 -2.79 26.78
C GLY A 23 -12.26 -2.16 26.72
N VAL A 24 -11.29 -2.66 27.47
CA VAL A 24 -9.92 -2.12 27.49
C VAL A 24 -9.19 -2.59 26.24
N SER A 25 -8.77 -1.66 25.37
CA SER A 25 -8.03 -2.02 24.16
C SER A 25 -6.67 -2.68 24.47
N THR A 26 -6.20 -3.57 23.58
CA THR A 26 -4.86 -4.17 23.70
C THR A 26 -3.75 -3.10 23.73
N TRP A 27 -3.94 -1.99 23.01
CA TRP A 27 -3.01 -0.84 23.07
C TRP A 27 -2.95 -0.16 24.44
N ALA A 28 -4.05 -0.16 25.20
CA ALA A 28 -4.04 0.33 26.58
C ALA A 28 -3.24 -0.61 27.49
N LEU A 29 -3.37 -1.93 27.31
CA LEU A 29 -2.58 -2.91 28.04
C LEU A 29 -1.08 -2.79 27.77
N VAL A 30 -0.68 -2.52 26.52
CA VAL A 30 0.72 -2.21 26.17
C VAL A 30 1.22 -1.01 26.98
N ARG A 31 0.50 0.12 26.94
CA ARG A 31 0.92 1.34 27.67
C ARG A 31 1.02 1.11 29.17
N GLN A 32 0.02 0.45 29.75
CA GLN A 32 0.01 0.12 31.17
C GLN A 32 1.18 -0.78 31.58
N ALA A 33 1.53 -1.79 30.76
CA ALA A 33 2.69 -2.64 31.02
C ALA A 33 4.00 -1.84 30.94
N VAL A 34 4.13 -0.92 29.98
CA VAL A 34 5.28 0.00 29.88
C VAL A 34 5.39 0.88 31.12
N GLU A 35 4.29 1.50 31.55
CA GLU A 35 4.25 2.38 32.73
C GLU A 35 4.63 1.66 34.02
N ARG A 36 4.28 0.36 34.14
CA ARG A 36 4.67 -0.50 35.28
C ARG A 36 6.07 -1.09 35.16
N GLY A 37 6.80 -0.85 34.06
CA GLY A 37 8.12 -1.44 33.83
C GLY A 37 8.09 -2.94 33.49
N GLU A 38 6.94 -3.48 33.10
CA GLU A 38 6.73 -4.89 32.79
C GLU A 38 7.10 -5.19 31.33
N ARG A 39 8.39 -5.15 31.01
CA ARG A 39 8.90 -5.28 29.63
C ARG A 39 8.32 -6.48 28.86
N GLU A 40 8.38 -7.69 29.44
CA GLU A 40 7.92 -8.89 28.75
C GLU A 40 6.41 -8.86 28.48
N ALA A 41 5.63 -8.34 29.43
CA ALA A 41 4.19 -8.18 29.24
C ALA A 41 3.89 -7.15 28.16
N ALA A 42 4.61 -6.03 28.13
CA ALA A 42 4.46 -5.01 27.10
C ALA A 42 4.73 -5.56 25.69
N LEU A 43 5.80 -6.35 25.54
CA LEU A 43 6.14 -7.01 24.27
C LEU A 43 5.08 -8.05 23.87
N ALA A 44 4.59 -8.86 24.81
CA ALA A 44 3.55 -9.84 24.53
C ALA A 44 2.23 -9.17 24.08
N TRP A 45 1.83 -8.08 24.74
CA TRP A 45 0.66 -7.30 24.33
C TRP A 45 0.85 -6.60 22.99
N LEU A 46 2.07 -6.13 22.69
CA LEU A 46 2.40 -5.51 21.41
C LEU A 46 2.25 -6.51 20.26
N GLU A 47 2.82 -7.72 20.40
CA GLU A 47 2.69 -8.77 19.41
C GLU A 47 1.24 -9.21 19.22
N HIS A 48 0.48 -9.35 20.31
CA HIS A 48 -0.94 -9.66 20.24
C HIS A 48 -1.74 -8.57 19.51
N GLY A 49 -1.51 -7.30 19.85
CA GLY A 49 -2.17 -6.16 19.19
C GLY A 49 -1.84 -6.08 17.70
N CYS A 50 -0.60 -6.39 17.31
CA CYS A 50 -0.20 -6.53 15.91
C CYS A 50 -0.95 -7.66 15.20
N ALA A 51 -1.12 -8.82 15.85
CA ALA A 51 -1.89 -9.93 15.30
C ALA A 51 -3.38 -9.59 15.15
N GLU A 52 -4.00 -8.94 16.13
CA GLU A 52 -5.39 -8.45 16.07
C GLU A 52 -5.58 -7.46 14.91
N ALA A 53 -4.69 -6.47 14.80
CA ALA A 53 -4.72 -5.48 13.74
C ALA A 53 -4.55 -6.12 12.35
N ARG A 54 -3.66 -7.11 12.22
CA ARG A 54 -3.47 -7.86 10.98
C ARG A 54 -4.70 -8.68 10.60
N ALA A 55 -5.34 -9.36 11.56
CA ALA A 55 -6.55 -10.13 11.30
C ALA A 55 -7.69 -9.23 10.78
N MET A 56 -7.90 -8.07 11.40
CA MET A 56 -8.87 -7.08 10.93
C MET A 56 -8.52 -6.53 9.55
N HIS A 57 -7.25 -6.18 9.32
CA HIS A 57 -6.75 -5.75 8.02
C HIS A 57 -7.03 -6.78 6.92
N ASP A 58 -6.67 -8.04 7.14
CA ASP A 58 -6.82 -9.11 6.15
C ASP A 58 -8.30 -9.39 5.85
N SER A 59 -9.17 -9.27 6.85
CA SER A 59 -10.63 -9.35 6.67
C SER A 59 -11.15 -8.24 5.74
N ILE A 60 -10.69 -7.00 5.92
CA ILE A 60 -11.08 -5.87 5.07
C ILE A 60 -10.56 -6.05 3.64
N VAL A 61 -9.31 -6.49 3.47
CA VAL A 61 -8.74 -6.81 2.15
C VAL A 61 -9.56 -7.90 1.46
N GLY A 62 -9.93 -8.95 2.21
CA GLY A 62 -10.79 -10.02 1.73
C GLY A 62 -12.16 -9.52 1.27
N PHE A 63 -12.81 -8.69 2.07
CA PHE A 63 -14.10 -8.09 1.72
C PHE A 63 -14.04 -7.28 0.41
N VAL A 64 -12.96 -6.52 0.18
CA VAL A 64 -12.79 -5.77 -1.08
C VAL A 64 -12.65 -6.72 -2.27
N ASP A 65 -11.87 -7.79 -2.14
CA ASP A 65 -11.75 -8.78 -3.22
C ASP A 65 -13.07 -9.49 -3.52
N ASP A 66 -13.85 -9.84 -2.49
CA ASP A 66 -15.16 -10.47 -2.66
C ASP A 66 -16.14 -9.51 -3.36
N ALA A 67 -16.11 -8.23 -2.99
CA ALA A 67 -16.91 -7.20 -3.64
C ALA A 67 -16.53 -7.02 -5.12
N LEU A 68 -15.23 -6.97 -5.44
CA LEU A 68 -14.75 -6.87 -6.82
C LEU A 68 -15.10 -8.12 -7.64
N THR A 69 -14.99 -9.31 -7.04
CA THR A 69 -15.38 -10.58 -7.65
C THR A 69 -16.89 -10.62 -7.92
N TYR A 70 -17.71 -10.08 -7.03
CA TYR A 70 -19.15 -9.96 -7.26
C TYR A 70 -19.46 -8.95 -8.38
N ILE A 71 -18.80 -7.80 -8.39
CA ILE A 71 -18.92 -6.77 -9.44
C ILE A 71 -18.59 -7.36 -10.83
N ALA A 72 -17.60 -8.25 -10.91
CA ALA A 72 -17.22 -8.93 -12.16
C ALA A 72 -18.40 -9.64 -12.86
N ARG A 73 -19.42 -10.09 -12.11
CA ARG A 73 -20.61 -10.76 -12.65
C ARG A 73 -21.47 -9.85 -13.51
N PHE A 74 -21.35 -8.53 -13.34
CA PHE A 74 -22.00 -7.52 -14.19
C PHE A 74 -21.13 -7.14 -15.40
N GLY A 75 -19.94 -7.74 -15.53
CA GLY A 75 -18.95 -7.46 -16.55
C GLY A 75 -17.67 -6.91 -15.95
N GLU A 76 -16.51 -7.42 -16.40
CA GLU A 76 -15.21 -7.04 -15.84
C GLU A 76 -14.90 -5.53 -16.00
N GLU A 77 -15.46 -4.87 -17.02
CA GLU A 77 -15.34 -3.41 -17.18
C GLU A 77 -15.93 -2.61 -16.02
N GLU A 78 -16.89 -3.17 -15.27
CA GLU A 78 -17.41 -2.53 -14.05
C GLU A 78 -16.35 -2.40 -12.96
N ILE A 79 -15.38 -3.33 -12.92
CA ILE A 79 -14.22 -3.22 -12.01
C ILE A 79 -13.38 -2.01 -12.38
N GLY A 80 -13.05 -1.86 -13.67
CA GLY A 80 -12.34 -0.68 -14.18
C GLY A 80 -13.06 0.62 -13.84
N ARG A 81 -14.37 0.70 -14.08
CA ARG A 81 -15.20 1.88 -13.74
C ARG A 81 -15.21 2.17 -12.23
N PHE A 82 -15.43 1.15 -11.41
CA PHE A 82 -15.44 1.26 -9.96
C PHE A 82 -14.08 1.76 -9.42
N LEU A 83 -12.98 1.15 -9.87
CA LEU A 83 -11.63 1.52 -9.44
C LEU A 83 -11.30 2.96 -9.86
N ARG A 84 -11.64 3.38 -11.09
CA ARG A 84 -11.46 4.77 -11.50
C ARG A 84 -12.22 5.73 -10.58
N GLY A 85 -13.51 5.49 -10.36
CA GLY A 85 -14.33 6.32 -9.47
C GLY A 85 -13.74 6.43 -8.05
N LYS A 86 -13.28 5.30 -7.49
CA LYS A 86 -12.68 5.22 -6.16
C LYS A 86 -11.34 5.98 -6.06
N TYR A 87 -10.47 5.84 -7.06
CA TYR A 87 -9.08 6.29 -6.97
C TYR A 87 -8.83 7.67 -7.57
N THR A 88 -9.65 8.16 -8.50
CA THR A 88 -9.50 9.51 -9.08
C THR A 88 -9.30 10.61 -8.02
N PRO A 89 -10.20 10.80 -7.02
CA PRO A 89 -10.02 11.85 -6.01
C PRO A 89 -8.78 11.61 -5.14
N ARG A 90 -8.42 10.35 -4.87
CA ARG A 90 -7.25 9.99 -4.06
C ARG A 90 -5.95 10.30 -4.78
N VAL A 91 -5.86 9.97 -6.07
CA VAL A 91 -4.68 10.25 -6.90
C VAL A 91 -4.53 11.75 -7.11
N HIS A 92 -5.62 12.48 -7.35
CA HIS A 92 -5.59 13.93 -7.40
C HIS A 92 -5.02 14.54 -6.11
N ALA A 93 -5.51 14.11 -4.94
CA ALA A 93 -4.99 14.55 -3.64
C ALA A 93 -3.52 14.15 -3.43
N TRP A 94 -3.13 12.95 -3.87
CA TRP A 94 -1.73 12.50 -3.81
C TRP A 94 -0.81 13.42 -4.61
N LEU A 95 -1.15 13.70 -5.88
CA LEU A 95 -0.36 14.55 -6.76
C LEU A 95 -0.21 15.99 -6.20
N GLY A 96 -1.23 16.50 -5.50
CA GLY A 96 -1.16 17.82 -4.88
C GLY A 96 -0.38 17.88 -3.57
N SER A 97 -0.11 16.75 -2.90
CA SER A 97 0.49 16.70 -1.56
C SER A 97 1.81 15.92 -1.47
N THR A 98 2.30 15.38 -2.59
CA THR A 98 3.47 14.48 -2.62
C THR A 98 4.49 14.97 -3.64
N PRO A 99 5.38 15.88 -3.27
CA PRO A 99 6.39 16.40 -4.19
C PRO A 99 7.50 15.38 -4.42
N GLY A 100 7.77 15.07 -5.70
CA GLY A 100 8.95 14.29 -6.08
C GLY A 100 8.86 12.78 -5.84
N VAL A 101 9.85 12.08 -6.38
CA VAL A 101 9.94 10.61 -6.37
C VAL A 101 10.32 10.07 -4.99
N GLU A 102 11.15 10.78 -4.24
CA GLU A 102 11.67 10.33 -2.94
C GLU A 102 10.56 10.31 -1.89
N GLU A 103 9.80 11.40 -1.76
CA GLU A 103 8.62 11.45 -0.87
C GLU A 103 7.56 10.43 -1.29
N THR A 104 7.36 10.27 -2.61
CA THR A 104 6.49 9.21 -3.14
C THR A 104 6.95 7.83 -2.65
N MET A 105 8.26 7.54 -2.74
CA MET A 105 8.87 6.28 -2.32
C MET A 105 8.70 6.05 -0.80
N HIS A 106 8.95 7.06 0.05
CA HIS A 106 8.74 6.99 1.50
C HIS A 106 7.29 6.64 1.86
N ARG A 107 6.32 7.35 1.28
CA ARG A 107 4.89 7.12 1.54
C ARG A 107 4.42 5.74 1.05
N PHE A 108 4.96 5.24 -0.07
CA PHE A 108 4.66 3.87 -0.50
C PHE A 108 5.28 2.81 0.42
N ALA A 109 6.48 3.06 0.96
CA ALA A 109 7.08 2.17 1.95
C ALA A 109 6.25 2.13 3.23
N GLU A 110 5.73 3.27 3.68
CA GLU A 110 4.77 3.34 4.79
C GLU A 110 3.52 2.52 4.50
N PHE A 111 2.94 2.64 3.31
CA PHE A 111 1.81 1.79 2.92
C PHE A 111 2.17 0.31 2.98
N GLN A 112 3.31 -0.12 2.44
CA GLN A 112 3.69 -1.54 2.51
C GLN A 112 3.86 -2.01 3.97
N ARG A 113 4.52 -1.22 4.83
CA ARG A 113 4.66 -1.55 6.26
C ARG A 113 3.31 -1.60 6.98
N ALA A 114 2.38 -0.69 6.66
CA ALA A 114 1.02 -0.70 7.21
C ALA A 114 0.18 -1.91 6.76
N HIS A 115 0.53 -2.53 5.62
CA HIS A 115 -0.02 -3.82 5.18
C HIS A 115 0.79 -5.02 5.75
N PHE A 116 1.66 -4.79 6.74
CA PHE A 116 2.53 -5.80 7.34
C PHE A 116 3.42 -6.53 6.32
N ALA A 117 3.80 -5.85 5.24
CA ALA A 117 4.73 -6.38 4.26
C ALA A 117 6.17 -6.15 4.73
N GLU A 118 7.01 -7.16 4.55
CA GLU A 118 8.46 -7.03 4.65
C GLU A 118 8.99 -6.66 3.28
N ILE A 119 9.60 -5.48 3.16
CA ILE A 119 10.08 -4.95 1.89
C ILE A 119 11.56 -4.60 1.96
N SER A 120 12.26 -4.80 0.85
CA SER A 120 13.58 -4.23 0.58
C SER A 120 13.45 -3.04 -0.36
N VAL A 121 14.33 -2.06 -0.20
CA VAL A 121 14.46 -0.92 -1.11
C VAL A 121 15.91 -0.85 -1.57
N VAL A 122 16.11 -0.82 -2.87
CA VAL A 122 17.40 -0.61 -3.50
C VAL A 122 17.34 0.67 -4.30
N GLU A 123 18.33 1.55 -4.10
CA GLU A 123 18.51 2.72 -4.94
C GLU A 123 19.44 2.35 -6.11
N GLU A 124 18.95 2.53 -7.33
CA GLU A 124 19.70 2.44 -8.57
C GLU A 124 19.99 3.86 -9.12
N PRO A 125 20.91 4.02 -10.09
CA PRO A 125 21.22 5.33 -10.66
C PRO A 125 19.99 6.08 -11.21
N ASP A 126 19.08 5.39 -11.89
CA ASP A 126 17.93 5.96 -12.58
C ASP A 126 16.58 5.79 -11.86
N ARG A 127 16.52 4.96 -10.80
CA ARG A 127 15.27 4.62 -10.10
C ARG A 127 15.48 4.06 -8.69
N TYR A 128 14.40 3.97 -7.93
CA TYR A 128 14.32 3.12 -6.74
C TYR A 128 13.54 1.84 -7.06
N VAL A 129 14.00 0.72 -6.51
CA VAL A 129 13.37 -0.59 -6.63
C VAL A 129 12.90 -1.02 -5.25
N MET A 130 11.59 -1.04 -5.04
CA MET A 130 10.98 -1.64 -3.85
C MET A 130 10.52 -3.05 -4.19
N SER A 131 10.90 -4.04 -3.39
CA SER A 131 10.57 -5.45 -3.62
C SER A 131 10.22 -6.16 -2.33
N GLY A 132 9.33 -7.13 -2.39
CA GLY A 132 8.99 -8.00 -1.27
C GLY A 132 7.63 -8.66 -1.42
N PRO A 133 7.27 -9.60 -0.53
CA PRO A 133 5.93 -10.14 -0.49
C PRO A 133 4.90 -9.05 -0.22
N CYS A 134 4.05 -8.77 -1.21
CA CYS A 134 2.95 -7.81 -1.04
C CYS A 134 2.06 -8.22 0.15
N GLY A 135 1.83 -7.27 1.06
CA GLY A 135 1.06 -7.46 2.29
C GLY A 135 -0.45 -7.45 2.12
N SER A 136 -0.95 -7.07 0.94
CA SER A 136 -2.38 -7.01 0.59
C SER A 136 -2.76 -8.06 -0.43
N GLY A 137 -2.81 -7.74 -1.73
CA GLY A 137 -3.22 -8.65 -2.79
C GLY A 137 -2.33 -9.89 -2.87
N GLY A 138 -1.01 -9.74 -2.73
CA GLY A 138 -0.09 -10.87 -2.67
C GLY A 138 -0.36 -11.80 -1.48
N ARG A 139 -0.60 -11.24 -0.29
CA ARG A 139 -1.00 -12.00 0.90
C ARG A 139 -2.31 -12.73 0.67
N LEU A 140 -3.29 -12.06 0.08
CA LEU A 140 -4.59 -12.65 -0.24
C LEU A 140 -4.46 -13.87 -1.18
N ARG A 141 -3.66 -13.74 -2.25
CA ARG A 141 -3.37 -14.87 -3.17
C ARG A 141 -2.71 -16.06 -2.49
N ARG A 142 -1.96 -15.84 -1.40
CA ARG A 142 -1.30 -16.92 -0.63
C ARG A 142 -2.25 -17.57 0.37
N SER A 143 -3.27 -16.87 0.84
CA SER A 143 -4.18 -17.37 1.88
C SER A 143 -5.46 -18.00 1.34
N ARG A 144 -5.87 -17.66 0.11
CA ARG A 144 -7.10 -18.19 -0.49
C ARG A 144 -7.14 -18.05 -2.02
N ALA A 145 -8.15 -18.68 -2.62
CA ALA A 145 -8.56 -18.37 -3.99
C ALA A 145 -9.18 -16.97 -4.07
N VAL A 146 -8.90 -16.27 -5.17
CA VAL A 146 -9.32 -14.89 -5.44
C VAL A 146 -9.92 -14.78 -6.84
N GLY A 147 -10.82 -13.83 -7.04
CA GLY A 147 -11.31 -13.51 -8.39
C GLY A 147 -10.22 -12.88 -9.24
N ALA A 148 -10.17 -13.22 -10.52
CA ALA A 148 -9.15 -12.75 -11.45
C ALA A 148 -9.72 -12.47 -12.84
N THR A 149 -9.03 -11.62 -13.59
CA THR A 149 -9.43 -11.26 -14.95
C THR A 149 -9.54 -12.49 -15.86
N GLY A 150 -10.67 -12.62 -16.56
CA GLY A 150 -10.90 -13.69 -17.54
C GLY A 150 -10.31 -13.39 -18.91
N ARG A 151 -9.96 -12.12 -19.18
CA ARG A 151 -9.25 -11.68 -20.39
C ARG A 151 -8.34 -10.48 -20.11
N ALA A 152 -7.56 -10.09 -21.10
CA ALA A 152 -6.74 -8.88 -21.06
C ALA A 152 -7.57 -7.60 -21.01
N HIS A 153 -7.24 -6.68 -20.09
CA HIS A 153 -7.84 -5.35 -19.98
C HIS A 153 -6.79 -4.26 -19.79
N PRO A 154 -6.91 -3.08 -20.45
CA PRO A 154 -6.01 -1.95 -20.21
C PRO A 154 -5.97 -1.50 -18.75
N TRP A 155 -7.10 -1.53 -18.04
CA TRP A 155 -7.19 -1.22 -16.61
C TRP A 155 -6.54 -2.27 -15.69
N CYS A 156 -5.97 -3.32 -16.27
CA CYS A 156 -5.25 -4.39 -15.61
C CYS A 156 -4.00 -4.81 -16.41
N TRP A 157 -3.18 -3.83 -16.82
CA TRP A 157 -1.91 -4.02 -17.53
C TRP A 157 -2.00 -4.78 -18.87
N GLY A 158 -3.19 -4.90 -19.46
CA GLY A 158 -3.41 -5.69 -20.66
C GLY A 158 -3.21 -7.19 -20.41
N ARG A 159 -3.40 -7.68 -19.18
CA ARG A 159 -3.17 -9.09 -18.81
C ARG A 159 -4.44 -9.80 -18.34
N GLU A 160 -4.53 -11.07 -18.70
CA GLU A 160 -5.47 -12.02 -18.12
C GLU A 160 -4.91 -12.64 -16.84
N ASN A 161 -5.79 -13.30 -16.07
CA ASN A 161 -5.45 -14.00 -14.82
C ASN A 161 -4.80 -13.13 -13.75
N VAL A 162 -5.07 -11.82 -13.77
CA VAL A 162 -4.63 -10.90 -12.72
C VAL A 162 -5.73 -10.78 -11.67
N PRO A 163 -5.44 -10.94 -10.37
CA PRO A 163 -6.47 -10.78 -9.34
C PRO A 163 -7.14 -9.41 -9.41
N TYR A 164 -8.47 -9.39 -9.30
CA TYR A 164 -9.22 -8.13 -9.39
C TYR A 164 -8.79 -7.13 -8.31
N TYR A 165 -8.52 -7.62 -7.10
CA TYR A 165 -7.94 -6.78 -6.05
C TYR A 165 -6.64 -6.12 -6.49
N CYS A 166 -5.73 -6.83 -7.18
CA CYS A 166 -4.47 -6.28 -7.64
C CYS A 166 -4.63 -5.19 -8.71
N ALA A 167 -5.70 -5.22 -9.51
CA ALA A 167 -5.94 -4.24 -10.58
C ALA A 167 -5.99 -2.78 -10.08
N HIS A 168 -6.29 -2.55 -8.79
CA HIS A 168 -6.23 -1.21 -8.21
C HIS A 168 -4.85 -0.58 -8.33
N CYS A 169 -3.77 -1.38 -8.34
CA CYS A 169 -2.42 -0.86 -8.50
C CYS A 169 -2.22 -0.24 -9.89
N CYS A 170 -2.70 -0.92 -10.94
CA CYS A 170 -2.67 -0.42 -12.32
C CYS A 170 -3.43 0.90 -12.44
N VAL A 171 -4.67 0.92 -11.95
CA VAL A 171 -5.55 2.09 -12.07
C VAL A 171 -5.02 3.27 -11.26
N ALA A 172 -4.71 3.06 -9.99
CA ALA A 172 -4.35 4.14 -9.08
C ALA A 172 -2.95 4.71 -9.33
N TRP A 173 -1.98 3.87 -9.69
CA TRP A 173 -0.58 4.29 -9.66
C TRP A 173 0.08 4.38 -11.04
N GLU A 174 -0.52 3.76 -12.05
CA GLU A 174 -0.05 3.87 -13.42
C GLU A 174 -0.99 4.70 -14.28
N ILE A 175 -2.27 4.31 -14.41
CA ILE A 175 -3.21 4.94 -15.34
C ILE A 175 -3.56 6.37 -14.93
N LEU A 176 -4.15 6.54 -13.73
CA LEU A 176 -4.64 7.85 -13.31
C LEU A 176 -3.52 8.91 -13.25
N PRO A 177 -2.32 8.63 -12.70
CA PRO A 177 -1.23 9.60 -12.73
C PRO A 177 -0.73 9.88 -14.16
N THR A 178 -0.68 8.86 -15.03
CA THR A 178 -0.27 9.07 -16.43
C THR A 178 -1.25 9.98 -17.17
N GLU A 179 -2.55 9.81 -16.96
CA GLU A 179 -3.57 10.70 -17.55
C GLU A 179 -3.46 12.13 -17.00
N MET A 180 -3.21 12.29 -15.70
CA MET A 180 -3.23 13.59 -15.01
C MET A 180 -1.94 14.40 -15.18
N ARG A 181 -0.77 13.75 -15.16
CA ARG A 181 0.55 14.42 -15.20
C ARG A 181 1.52 13.88 -16.25
N GLY A 182 1.07 12.95 -17.10
CA GLY A 182 1.84 12.42 -18.22
C GLY A 182 2.70 11.19 -17.93
N TYR A 183 2.85 10.75 -16.67
CA TYR A 183 3.65 9.57 -16.30
C TYR A 183 3.20 8.92 -14.97
N PRO A 184 3.45 7.60 -14.78
CA PRO A 184 3.03 6.86 -13.61
C PRO A 184 3.69 7.36 -12.31
N LEU A 185 3.05 7.15 -11.15
CA LEU A 185 3.66 7.38 -9.83
C LEU A 185 4.67 6.29 -9.48
N ARG A 186 4.34 5.06 -9.85
CA ARG A 186 5.19 3.88 -9.73
C ARG A 186 4.72 2.85 -10.74
N ILE A 187 5.64 2.00 -11.17
CA ILE A 187 5.39 0.92 -12.10
C ILE A 187 5.38 -0.39 -11.33
N HIS A 188 4.35 -1.21 -11.55
CA HIS A 188 4.27 -2.53 -10.96
C HIS A 188 4.79 -3.60 -11.93
N GLU A 189 5.79 -4.34 -11.48
CA GLU A 189 6.15 -5.61 -12.07
C GLU A 189 5.35 -6.71 -11.36
N LEU A 190 4.41 -7.29 -12.11
CA LEU A 190 3.44 -8.23 -11.58
C LEU A 190 4.10 -9.56 -11.24
N PRO A 191 3.91 -10.08 -10.01
CA PRO A 191 4.39 -11.41 -9.65
C PRO A 191 3.59 -12.49 -10.38
N GLU A 192 4.29 -13.43 -11.03
CA GLU A 192 3.64 -14.56 -11.71
C GLU A 192 2.91 -15.45 -10.70
N ARG A 193 3.60 -15.85 -9.62
CA ARG A 193 3.06 -16.76 -8.60
C ARG A 193 2.72 -16.01 -7.31
N PRO A 194 1.78 -16.51 -6.49
CA PRO A 194 1.43 -15.89 -5.20
C PRO A 194 2.60 -15.66 -4.23
N GLY A 195 3.64 -16.51 -4.32
CA GLY A 195 4.85 -16.42 -3.50
C GLY A 195 5.91 -15.46 -4.04
N ASP A 196 5.81 -15.03 -5.29
CA ASP A 196 6.83 -14.18 -5.92
C ASP A 196 6.74 -12.75 -5.36
N PRO A 197 7.88 -12.04 -5.28
CA PRO A 197 7.89 -10.66 -4.80
C PRO A 197 7.12 -9.75 -5.76
N CYS A 198 6.38 -8.80 -5.17
CA CYS A 198 5.81 -7.69 -5.92
C CYS A 198 6.88 -6.61 -6.03
N VAL A 199 7.25 -6.23 -7.26
CA VAL A 199 8.31 -5.24 -7.50
C VAL A 199 7.68 -3.93 -7.96
N HIS A 200 8.09 -2.83 -7.34
CA HIS A 200 7.68 -1.48 -7.68
C HIS A 200 8.90 -0.66 -8.12
N LEU A 201 8.82 -0.06 -9.30
CA LEU A 201 9.86 0.78 -9.85
C LEU A 201 9.44 2.25 -9.74
N PHE A 202 10.33 3.08 -9.21
CA PHE A 202 10.15 4.52 -9.04
C PHE A 202 11.26 5.25 -9.79
N TYR A 203 11.01 5.62 -11.04
CA TYR A 203 11.99 6.34 -11.86
C TYR A 203 12.23 7.75 -11.33
N LYS A 204 13.51 8.12 -11.20
CA LYS A 204 13.95 9.45 -10.77
C LYS A 204 13.66 10.51 -11.83
N ASP A 205 13.81 10.13 -13.10
CA ASP A 205 13.43 10.92 -14.26
C ASP A 205 12.28 10.25 -15.02
N PRO A 206 11.11 10.90 -15.18
CA PRO A 206 10.02 10.39 -16.00
C PRO A 206 10.41 10.06 -17.44
N ALA A 207 11.38 10.78 -18.01
CA ALA A 207 11.84 10.53 -19.37
C ALA A 207 12.51 9.16 -19.52
N ALA A 208 13.06 8.61 -18.43
CA ALA A 208 13.71 7.30 -18.40
C ALA A 208 12.72 6.11 -18.35
N ILE A 209 11.42 6.35 -18.14
CA ILE A 209 10.41 5.28 -18.03
C ILE A 209 10.20 4.58 -19.38
N PRO A 210 10.52 3.29 -19.56
CA PRO A 210 10.37 2.62 -20.86
C PRO A 210 8.96 2.72 -21.46
N GLU A 211 8.89 2.92 -22.80
CA GLU A 211 7.62 3.00 -23.56
C GLU A 211 6.65 1.84 -23.30
N PRO A 212 7.10 0.57 -23.12
CA PRO A 212 6.19 -0.54 -22.81
C PRO A 212 5.30 -0.34 -21.59
N TYR A 213 5.70 0.50 -20.62
CA TYR A 213 4.88 0.78 -19.44
C TYR A 213 3.70 1.72 -19.71
N PHE A 214 3.76 2.51 -20.78
CA PHE A 214 2.65 3.32 -21.25
C PHE A 214 1.70 2.51 -22.14
N THR A 215 2.27 1.75 -23.09
CA THR A 215 1.47 0.97 -24.04
C THR A 215 0.67 -0.13 -23.36
N ARG A 216 1.21 -0.80 -22.32
CA ARG A 216 0.50 -1.86 -21.58
C ARG A 216 -0.77 -1.39 -20.87
N ILE A 217 -0.85 -0.10 -20.52
CA ILE A 217 -2.02 0.52 -19.88
C ILE A 217 -2.89 1.28 -20.90
N GLY A 218 -2.59 1.15 -22.20
CA GLY A 218 -3.35 1.77 -23.27
C GLY A 218 -3.17 3.28 -23.41
N LEU A 219 -2.06 3.84 -22.89
CA LEU A 219 -1.77 5.27 -22.97
C LEU A 219 -0.51 5.52 -23.81
N PRO A 220 -0.45 6.61 -24.60
CA PRO A 220 0.79 7.00 -25.26
C PRO A 220 1.72 7.68 -24.24
N ARG A 221 3.03 7.55 -24.41
CA ARG A 221 3.97 8.47 -23.77
C ARG A 221 3.69 9.89 -24.26
N ARG A 222 3.40 10.78 -23.32
CA ARG A 222 3.39 12.22 -23.57
C ARG A 222 4.80 12.73 -23.31
N GLY A 223 5.37 13.53 -24.21
CA GLY A 223 6.65 14.20 -23.97
C GLY A 223 6.58 14.89 -22.61
N GLY A 224 7.53 14.57 -21.73
CA GLY A 224 7.49 15.01 -20.35
C GLY A 224 7.72 16.51 -20.26
N ASP A 225 6.68 17.32 -20.42
CA ASP A 225 6.73 18.71 -20.01
C ASP A 225 6.78 18.71 -18.48
N ARG A 226 8.00 18.86 -17.95
CA ARG A 226 8.22 19.29 -16.57
C ARG A 226 7.34 20.54 -16.37
N PRO A 227 6.47 20.62 -15.35
CA PRO A 227 5.91 21.92 -15.00
C PRO A 227 7.08 22.85 -14.71
N ALA A 228 7.20 23.92 -15.50
CA ALA A 228 8.23 24.92 -15.34
C ALA A 228 8.06 25.60 -13.97
N GLY A 229 8.95 25.31 -13.02
CA GLY A 229 8.98 26.01 -11.74
C GLY A 229 9.12 25.11 -10.52
N GLY A 230 10.30 24.51 -10.35
CA GLY A 230 10.72 23.89 -9.10
C GLY A 230 12.23 23.98 -9.04
N ALA A 231 12.74 25.19 -8.84
CA ALA A 231 14.17 25.41 -8.63
C ALA A 231 14.59 24.69 -7.35
N ASP A 232 15.62 23.87 -7.46
CA ASP A 232 16.46 23.46 -6.34
C ASP A 232 16.94 24.71 -5.61
N GLY A 233 16.26 25.03 -4.50
CA GLY A 233 16.68 26.05 -3.56
C GLY A 233 17.78 25.48 -2.68
N GLY A 234 19.01 25.55 -3.19
CA GLY A 234 20.22 25.34 -2.41
C GLY A 234 20.22 26.18 -1.13
N ALA A 235 20.85 25.61 -0.11
CA ALA A 235 21.00 26.16 1.23
C ALA A 235 21.45 27.64 1.24
N ALA A 236 20.71 28.48 1.97
CA ALA A 236 21.21 29.75 2.49
C ALA A 236 20.51 30.10 3.82
N GLY A 237 21.25 29.89 4.91
CA GLY A 237 21.19 30.60 6.20
C GLY A 237 19.85 30.99 6.80
N ALA A 238 19.28 30.13 7.65
CA ALA A 238 18.33 30.57 8.67
C ALA A 238 19.09 31.10 9.89
N GLY A 239 19.21 32.42 9.98
CA GLY A 239 19.59 33.11 11.21
C GLY A 239 18.55 32.87 12.30
N ARG A 240 18.99 32.43 13.47
CA ARG A 240 18.15 32.31 14.67
C ARG A 240 17.78 33.70 15.18
N GLN A 241 16.49 33.98 15.28
CA GLN A 241 15.95 34.99 16.20
C GLN A 241 15.22 34.23 17.32
N GLY A 242 15.69 34.45 18.55
CA GLY A 242 15.09 33.86 19.76
C GLY A 242 13.74 34.50 20.10
N PRO A 243 12.96 33.88 21.01
CA PRO A 243 11.68 34.42 21.42
C PRO A 243 11.88 35.66 22.31
N ALA A 244 11.10 36.71 22.03
CA ALA A 244 10.91 37.83 22.92
C ALA A 244 9.82 37.48 23.94
N ASP A 245 10.11 37.77 25.21
CA ASP A 245 9.21 37.65 26.34
C ASP A 245 7.94 38.52 26.19
N GLY A 246 6.82 38.01 26.72
CA GLY A 246 5.54 38.68 26.85
C GLY A 246 4.48 37.76 27.44
#